data_AF-A0A1I2I602-F1
#
_entry.id   AF-A0A1I2I602-F1
#
_cell.length_a   1.000
_cell.length_b   1.000
_cell.length_c   1.000
_cell.angle_alpha   90.00
_cell.angle_beta   90.00
_cell.angle_gamma   90.00
#
_symmetry.space_group_name_H-M   'P 1'
#
loop_
_entity.id
_entity.type
_entity.pdbx_description
1 polymer ?
#
loop_
_entity_poly.entity_id
_entity_poly.type
_entity_poly.pdbx_seq_one_letter_code
_entity_poly.pdbx_strand_id
1 'polypeptide(L)'
;MTSSTRPAAAPAGPARHASPRTLATWIVLLSLIGLGAVIVTLAIGGRPDPAALRAAAPQLDGPWRFHTGDDPSWADASVNDSHWETMDLSAPASSIDGDVGLPNYLGGWMAHGHPGYQGYAWYRRTVMVPPGTQGWDILGPTAVDDGYELYWNGQLLGGSGRLGASPRMVGTRPLIFALPADSGGTTGVLAIRVFMQPSPDFAANGGGIHVAPALAPRPQSRELYHVQWWRTIAGYIVELVEPLAMFALIGMALVLRSRSSHPRFIGLACIALVFSAMNRLDNAIVSWTDLQSLPTYAWLSKVLWTPLSLAAWTLAWNRWCQRPWRTVDGAALVLAAVGMAAGATHLVALTRPYRLGLLALLVLILLRVVREGPLRILATATMALILIAHFTGELRAIGVAEIWFPFGIGVTLTQYIYAIAIPLLALLIVRTLDSNSVR
;
A
#
# COMPACT_ATOMS: atom_id res chain seq x y z
N MET A 1 70.92 -14.30 25.67
CA MET A 1 69.85 -14.72 24.74
C MET A 1 68.58 -14.88 25.56
N THR A 2 67.46 -14.19 25.41
CA THR A 2 66.96 -13.18 24.47
C THR A 2 65.77 -12.53 25.20
N SER A 3 65.87 -11.26 25.59
CA SER A 3 64.74 -10.53 26.18
C SER A 3 63.77 -10.13 25.06
N SER A 4 62.61 -10.77 25.02
CA SER A 4 61.53 -10.43 24.10
C SER A 4 60.88 -9.11 24.52
N THR A 5 61.22 -8.02 23.81
CA THR A 5 60.49 -6.76 23.86
C THR A 5 59.23 -6.89 22.99
N ARG A 6 58.04 -6.89 23.61
CA ARG A 6 56.77 -6.70 22.89
C ARG A 6 56.74 -5.30 22.28
N PRO A 7 56.41 -5.13 21.00
CA PRO A 7 56.19 -3.81 20.42
C PRO A 7 54.89 -3.23 20.99
N ALA A 8 54.96 -1.98 21.44
CA ALA A 8 53.79 -1.20 21.83
C ALA A 8 52.85 -1.05 20.64
N ALA A 9 51.58 -1.41 20.82
CA ALA A 9 50.55 -1.20 19.82
C ALA A 9 50.40 0.30 19.56
N ALA A 10 50.61 0.71 18.31
CA ALA A 10 50.36 2.08 17.87
C ALA A 10 48.89 2.44 18.15
N PRO A 11 48.59 3.65 18.65
CA PRO A 11 47.21 4.08 18.84
C PRO A 11 46.52 4.08 17.48
N ALA A 12 45.39 3.37 17.39
CA ALA A 12 44.52 3.42 16.23
C ALA A 12 44.19 4.91 15.96
N GLY A 13 44.65 5.42 14.82
CA GLY A 13 44.37 6.80 14.42
C GLY A 13 42.86 7.07 14.44
N PRO A 14 42.42 8.31 14.73
CA PRO A 14 41.00 8.62 14.81
C PRO A 14 40.31 8.24 13.50
N ALA A 15 39.25 7.43 13.59
CA ALA A 15 38.43 7.06 12.46
C ALA A 15 38.00 8.35 11.73
N ARG A 16 38.41 8.51 10.46
CA ARG A 16 38.05 9.70 9.66
C ARG A 16 36.54 9.71 9.47
N HIS A 17 35.84 10.52 10.24
CA HIS A 17 34.40 10.72 10.09
C HIS A 17 34.11 11.49 8.80
N ALA A 18 33.10 11.06 8.05
CA ALA A 18 32.65 11.75 6.85
C ALA A 18 32.22 13.19 7.18
N SER A 19 32.64 14.15 6.34
CA SER A 19 32.24 15.55 6.50
C SER A 19 30.74 15.74 6.24
N PRO A 20 30.07 16.75 6.83
CA PRO A 20 28.67 17.06 6.56
C PRO A 20 28.36 17.25 5.06
N ARG A 21 29.30 17.83 4.30
CA ARG A 21 29.19 17.96 2.84
C ARG A 21 29.19 16.61 2.15
N THR A 22 30.10 15.71 2.54
CA THR A 22 30.16 14.34 2.02
C THR A 22 28.87 13.58 2.30
N LEU A 23 28.32 13.69 3.52
CA LEU A 23 27.04 13.08 3.89
C LEU A 23 25.89 13.63 3.03
N ALA A 24 25.81 14.95 2.84
CA ALA A 24 24.80 15.57 2.00
C ALA A 24 24.87 15.09 0.54
N THR A 25 26.08 14.96 -0.04
CA THR A 25 26.27 14.40 -1.38
C THR A 25 25.76 12.97 -1.47
N TRP A 26 26.08 12.11 -0.51
CA TRP A 26 25.60 10.73 -0.49
C TRP A 26 24.08 10.63 -0.32
N ILE A 27 23.47 11.48 0.52
CA ILE A 27 22.01 11.55 0.67
C ILE A 27 21.36 11.85 -0.69
N VAL A 28 21.82 12.90 -1.39
CA VAL A 28 21.27 13.27 -2.70
C VAL A 28 21.48 12.15 -3.72
N LEU A 29 22.68 11.58 -3.78
CA LEU A 29 22.99 10.52 -4.74
C LEU A 29 22.12 9.26 -4.51
N LEU A 30 22.01 8.79 -3.26
CA LEU A 30 21.20 7.62 -2.94
C LEU A 30 19.71 7.87 -3.17
N SER A 31 19.21 9.06 -2.85
CA SER A 31 17.82 9.45 -3.17
C SER A 31 17.55 9.46 -4.67
N LEU A 32 18.48 9.97 -5.49
CA LEU A 32 18.34 9.98 -6.94
C LEU A 32 18.41 8.56 -7.54
N ILE A 33 19.28 7.69 -7.01
CA ILE A 33 19.34 6.28 -7.41
C ILE A 33 18.03 5.57 -7.07
N GLY A 34 17.52 5.74 -5.84
CA GLY A 34 16.24 5.19 -5.43
C GLY A 34 15.08 5.67 -6.30
N LEU A 35 15.02 6.98 -6.58
CA LEU A 35 14.03 7.57 -7.48
C LEU A 35 14.14 7.00 -8.91
N GLY A 36 15.36 6.86 -9.44
CA GLY A 36 15.59 6.26 -10.75
C GLY A 36 15.12 4.81 -10.81
N ALA A 37 15.38 4.01 -9.78
CA ALA A 37 14.92 2.63 -9.68
C ALA A 37 13.38 2.54 -9.62
N VAL A 38 12.74 3.42 -8.86
CA VAL A 38 11.26 3.53 -8.83
C VAL A 38 10.73 3.87 -10.23
N ILE A 39 11.23 4.93 -10.88
CA ILE A 39 10.78 5.35 -12.21
C ILE A 39 10.92 4.21 -13.24
N VAL A 40 12.04 3.49 -13.24
CA VAL A 40 12.25 2.34 -14.11
C VAL A 40 11.24 1.23 -13.82
N THR A 41 10.96 0.94 -12.55
CA THR A 41 9.99 -0.09 -12.15
C THR A 41 8.57 0.29 -12.60
N LEU A 42 8.16 1.54 -12.39
CA LEU A 42 6.87 2.07 -12.85
C LEU A 42 6.75 2.00 -14.37
N ALA A 43 7.79 2.39 -15.11
CA ALA A 43 7.80 2.36 -16.57
C ALA A 43 7.77 0.92 -17.14
N ILE A 44 8.30 -0.07 -16.41
CA ILE A 44 8.22 -1.49 -16.81
C ILE A 44 6.82 -2.05 -16.53
N GLY A 45 6.30 -1.88 -15.32
CA GLY A 45 4.98 -2.41 -14.93
C GLY A 45 3.81 -1.71 -15.63
N GLY A 46 3.98 -0.45 -16.01
CA GLY A 46 3.02 0.36 -16.75
C GLY A 46 2.91 0.05 -18.23
N ARG A 47 3.74 -0.87 -18.76
CA ARG A 47 3.62 -1.28 -20.17
C ARG A 47 2.25 -1.93 -20.41
N PRO A 48 1.62 -1.66 -21.56
CA PRO A 48 0.38 -2.32 -21.92
C PRO A 48 0.63 -3.82 -22.10
N ASP A 49 -0.39 -4.64 -21.80
CA ASP A 49 -0.32 -6.08 -22.02
C ASP A 49 -0.01 -6.37 -23.49
N PRO A 50 0.95 -7.27 -23.81
CA PRO A 50 1.28 -7.59 -25.20
C PRO A 50 0.04 -8.02 -25.99
N ALA A 51 -0.19 -7.40 -27.15
CA ALA A 51 -1.41 -7.62 -27.94
C ALA A 51 -1.61 -9.10 -28.31
N ALA A 52 -0.53 -9.84 -28.59
CA ALA A 52 -0.57 -11.27 -28.86
C ALA A 52 -1.05 -12.10 -27.65
N LEU A 53 -0.63 -11.74 -26.43
CA LEU A 53 -1.08 -12.42 -25.21
C LEU A 53 -2.54 -12.12 -24.93
N ARG A 54 -2.97 -10.85 -25.09
CA ARG A 54 -4.37 -10.45 -24.90
C ARG A 54 -5.30 -11.14 -25.90
N ALA A 55 -4.89 -11.24 -27.16
CA ALA A 55 -5.66 -11.94 -28.18
C ALA A 55 -5.78 -13.45 -27.89
N ALA A 56 -4.76 -14.05 -27.28
CA ALA A 56 -4.76 -15.45 -26.86
C ALA A 56 -5.46 -15.70 -25.50
N ALA A 57 -5.82 -14.65 -24.78
CA ALA A 57 -6.44 -14.69 -23.47
C ALA A 57 -7.71 -13.82 -23.44
N PRO A 58 -8.76 -14.17 -24.21
CA PRO A 58 -10.00 -13.43 -24.21
C PRO A 58 -10.56 -13.32 -22.78
N GLN A 59 -10.98 -12.10 -22.42
CA GLN A 59 -11.70 -11.90 -21.17
C GLN A 59 -13.04 -12.64 -21.23
N LEU A 60 -13.41 -13.19 -20.09
CA LEU A 60 -14.75 -13.69 -19.83
C LEU A 60 -15.60 -12.52 -19.32
N ASP A 61 -15.70 -11.46 -20.12
CA ASP A 61 -16.54 -10.26 -19.92
C ASP A 61 -17.97 -10.46 -20.47
N GLY A 62 -18.83 -9.45 -20.41
CA GLY A 62 -20.21 -9.60 -20.85
C GLY A 62 -21.12 -10.17 -19.75
N PRO A 63 -22.26 -10.79 -20.13
CA PRO A 63 -23.29 -11.19 -19.18
C PRO A 63 -22.88 -12.42 -18.35
N TRP A 64 -22.99 -12.29 -17.03
CA TRP A 64 -22.88 -13.35 -16.04
C TRP A 64 -24.19 -13.51 -15.28
N ARG A 65 -24.53 -14.73 -14.89
CA ARG A 65 -25.60 -14.96 -13.93
C ARG A 65 -25.13 -14.55 -12.55
N PHE A 66 -25.93 -13.76 -11.84
CA PHE A 66 -25.59 -13.17 -10.55
C PHE A 66 -26.67 -13.46 -9.51
N HIS A 67 -26.23 -13.76 -8.29
CA HIS A 67 -27.11 -13.99 -7.15
C HIS A 67 -26.45 -13.54 -5.85
N THR A 68 -27.18 -12.81 -5.01
CA THR A 68 -26.75 -12.44 -3.67
C THR A 68 -26.99 -13.57 -2.67
N GLY A 69 -26.21 -13.64 -1.60
CA GLY A 69 -26.28 -14.71 -0.61
C GLY A 69 -25.25 -15.81 -0.83
N ASP A 70 -25.36 -16.87 -0.04
CA ASP A 70 -24.32 -17.88 0.07
C ASP A 70 -24.87 -19.30 0.17
N ASP A 71 -24.93 -20.00 -0.97
CA ASP A 71 -25.23 -21.43 -1.01
C ASP A 71 -24.13 -22.15 -1.79
N PRO A 72 -23.27 -22.95 -1.12
CA PRO A 72 -22.20 -23.70 -1.78
C PRO A 72 -22.67 -24.66 -2.89
N SER A 73 -23.94 -25.08 -2.89
CA SER A 73 -24.48 -25.92 -3.97
C SER A 73 -24.52 -25.17 -5.31
N TRP A 74 -24.49 -23.83 -5.30
CA TRP A 74 -24.44 -23.01 -6.50
C TRP A 74 -23.11 -23.10 -7.27
N ALA A 75 -22.11 -23.84 -6.76
CA ALA A 75 -20.95 -24.22 -7.56
C ALA A 75 -21.26 -25.29 -8.61
N ASP A 76 -22.28 -26.14 -8.39
CA ASP A 76 -22.55 -27.32 -9.21
C ASP A 76 -22.97 -26.95 -10.64
N ALA A 77 -22.48 -27.71 -11.63
CA ALA A 77 -22.81 -27.50 -13.03
C ALA A 77 -24.31 -27.70 -13.34
N SER A 78 -25.03 -28.52 -12.57
CA SER A 78 -26.44 -28.83 -12.82
C SER A 78 -27.43 -27.80 -12.27
N VAL A 79 -26.95 -26.79 -11.54
CA VAL A 79 -27.82 -25.74 -10.98
C VAL A 79 -28.49 -24.96 -12.10
N ASN A 80 -29.82 -24.86 -12.02
CA ASN A 80 -30.59 -24.02 -12.92
C ASN A 80 -30.51 -22.55 -12.47
N ASP A 81 -29.68 -21.76 -13.15
CA ASP A 81 -29.48 -20.34 -12.92
C ASP A 81 -30.30 -19.44 -13.86
N SER A 82 -31.29 -19.99 -14.58
CA SER A 82 -32.11 -19.22 -15.54
C SER A 82 -32.86 -18.05 -14.91
N HIS A 83 -33.17 -18.16 -13.61
CA HIS A 83 -33.89 -17.14 -12.83
C HIS A 83 -32.95 -16.15 -12.14
N TRP A 84 -31.64 -16.35 -12.21
CA TRP A 84 -30.67 -15.44 -11.64
C TRP A 84 -30.63 -14.14 -12.43
N GLU A 85 -30.30 -13.05 -11.73
CA GLU A 85 -30.02 -11.76 -12.35
C GLU A 85 -28.90 -11.89 -13.37
N THR A 86 -28.84 -10.98 -14.34
CA THR A 86 -27.71 -10.86 -15.24
C THR A 86 -26.89 -9.64 -14.88
N MET A 87 -25.62 -9.83 -14.56
CA MET A 87 -24.65 -8.76 -14.32
C MET A 87 -23.65 -8.72 -15.48
N ASP A 88 -23.49 -7.55 -16.09
CA ASP A 88 -22.55 -7.36 -17.20
C ASP A 88 -21.17 -6.97 -16.65
N LEU A 89 -20.16 -7.80 -16.91
CA LEU A 89 -18.77 -7.55 -16.54
C LEU A 89 -17.95 -6.91 -17.68
N SER A 90 -18.61 -6.29 -18.66
CA SER A 90 -17.96 -5.54 -19.75
C SER A 90 -17.44 -4.19 -19.26
N ALA A 91 -16.13 -4.09 -19.06
CA ALA A 91 -15.49 -2.84 -18.71
C ALA A 91 -15.24 -1.95 -19.93
N PRO A 92 -15.31 -0.60 -19.80
CA PRO A 92 -14.84 0.30 -20.84
C PRO A 92 -13.36 0.07 -21.15
N ALA A 93 -12.97 0.03 -22.44
CA ALA A 93 -11.60 -0.30 -22.84
C ALA A 93 -10.52 0.66 -22.28
N SER A 94 -10.90 1.87 -21.87
CA SER A 94 -10.02 2.87 -21.27
C SER A 94 -10.11 2.96 -19.75
N SER A 95 -10.90 2.10 -19.09
CA SER A 95 -11.04 2.16 -17.65
C SER A 95 -9.83 1.55 -16.94
N ILE A 96 -9.44 2.20 -15.85
CA ILE A 96 -8.43 1.70 -14.91
C ILE A 96 -8.98 1.78 -13.49
N ASP A 97 -8.47 0.95 -12.59
CA ASP A 97 -8.78 1.08 -11.17
C ASP A 97 -8.18 2.37 -10.56
N GLY A 98 -8.65 2.72 -9.36
CA GLY A 98 -8.22 3.91 -8.64
C GLY A 98 -6.95 3.72 -7.80
N ASP A 99 -6.28 2.57 -7.89
CA ASP A 99 -5.12 2.21 -7.06
C ASP A 99 -3.88 1.90 -7.89
N VAL A 100 -3.82 0.74 -8.55
CA VAL A 100 -2.59 0.28 -9.24
C VAL A 100 -2.48 0.81 -10.67
N GLY A 101 -3.60 1.01 -11.37
CA GLY A 101 -3.68 1.19 -12.82
C GLY A 101 -4.06 -0.11 -13.57
N LEU A 102 -4.80 -1.01 -12.93
CA LEU A 102 -5.32 -2.24 -13.54
C LEU A 102 -6.34 -1.89 -14.64
N PRO A 103 -6.15 -2.36 -15.89
CA PRO A 103 -7.07 -2.07 -16.98
C PRO A 103 -8.37 -2.86 -16.84
N ASN A 104 -9.39 -2.47 -17.62
CA ASN A 104 -10.68 -3.15 -17.70
C ASN A 104 -11.41 -3.21 -16.36
N TYR A 105 -11.32 -2.12 -15.60
CA TYR A 105 -11.99 -1.96 -14.31
C TYR A 105 -13.46 -1.55 -14.49
N LEU A 106 -14.37 -2.17 -13.75
CA LEU A 106 -15.77 -1.79 -13.69
C LEU A 106 -16.26 -1.61 -12.25
N GLY A 107 -17.40 -0.95 -12.08
CA GLY A 107 -18.06 -0.87 -10.78
C GLY A 107 -18.52 -2.24 -10.31
N GLY A 108 -18.49 -2.44 -9.01
CA GLY A 108 -18.93 -3.67 -8.36
C GLY A 108 -20.44 -3.86 -8.35
N TRP A 109 -20.94 -4.85 -7.60
CA TRP A 109 -22.39 -5.11 -7.49
C TRP A 109 -23.18 -3.92 -6.93
N MET A 110 -22.55 -3.03 -6.15
CA MET A 110 -23.22 -1.83 -5.65
C MET A 110 -23.54 -0.84 -6.77
N ALA A 111 -22.68 -0.75 -7.79
CA ALA A 111 -22.94 0.02 -9.00
C ALA A 111 -23.97 -0.66 -9.92
N HIS A 112 -24.23 -1.95 -9.70
CA HIS A 112 -25.14 -2.79 -10.49
C HIS A 112 -26.41 -3.14 -9.72
N GLY A 113 -27.00 -2.18 -9.01
CA GLY A 113 -28.33 -2.33 -8.42
C GLY A 113 -28.39 -2.89 -7.00
N HIS A 114 -27.25 -3.19 -6.36
CA HIS A 114 -27.19 -3.70 -4.99
C HIS A 114 -26.51 -2.72 -4.00
N PRO A 115 -26.99 -1.47 -3.88
CA PRO A 115 -26.34 -0.45 -3.07
C PRO A 115 -26.28 -0.84 -1.60
N GLY A 116 -25.08 -0.78 -1.00
CA GLY A 116 -24.86 -1.13 0.40
C GLY A 116 -24.90 -2.63 0.71
N TYR A 117 -25.06 -3.49 -0.30
CA TYR A 117 -24.99 -4.93 -0.12
C TYR A 117 -23.56 -5.39 0.17
N GLN A 118 -23.39 -6.16 1.23
CA GLN A 118 -22.11 -6.70 1.70
C GLN A 118 -22.29 -8.16 2.11
N GLY A 119 -21.20 -8.93 2.14
CA GLY A 119 -21.23 -10.36 2.36
C GLY A 119 -21.01 -11.14 1.07
N TYR A 120 -21.78 -12.21 0.88
CA TYR A 120 -21.54 -13.19 -0.18
C TYR A 120 -22.35 -12.91 -1.44
N ALA A 121 -21.75 -13.16 -2.60
CA ALA A 121 -22.49 -13.26 -3.85
C ALA A 121 -21.84 -14.28 -4.78
N TRP A 122 -22.61 -14.73 -5.77
CA TRP A 122 -22.20 -15.73 -6.74
C TRP A 122 -22.35 -15.22 -8.17
N TYR A 123 -21.35 -15.54 -8.97
CA TYR A 123 -21.31 -15.31 -10.41
C TYR A 123 -21.22 -16.67 -11.12
N ARG A 124 -22.04 -16.90 -12.14
CA ARG A 124 -22.00 -18.12 -12.96
C ARG A 124 -21.99 -17.81 -14.44
N ARG A 125 -21.21 -18.57 -15.20
CA ARG A 125 -21.17 -18.49 -16.65
C ARG A 125 -20.82 -19.82 -17.29
N THR A 126 -21.53 -20.13 -18.37
CA THR A 126 -21.16 -21.21 -19.29
C THR A 126 -20.01 -20.76 -20.18
N VAL A 127 -18.91 -21.51 -20.16
CA VAL A 127 -17.67 -21.22 -20.89
C VAL A 127 -17.36 -22.38 -21.83
N MET A 128 -17.18 -22.08 -23.11
CA MET A 128 -16.68 -23.03 -24.09
C MET A 128 -15.16 -22.94 -24.15
N VAL A 129 -14.48 -24.06 -23.88
CA VAL A 129 -13.03 -24.16 -24.00
C VAL A 129 -12.69 -24.57 -25.43
N PRO A 130 -11.87 -23.80 -26.17
CA PRO A 130 -11.55 -24.14 -27.54
C PRO A 130 -10.88 -25.53 -27.65
N PRO A 131 -11.17 -26.28 -28.73
CA PRO A 131 -10.58 -27.60 -28.94
C PRO A 131 -9.06 -27.52 -29.12
N GLY A 132 -8.34 -28.51 -28.60
CA GLY A 132 -6.89 -28.60 -28.75
C GLY A 132 -6.26 -29.54 -27.73
N THR A 133 -4.99 -29.89 -27.94
CA THR A 133 -4.21 -30.77 -27.04
C THR A 133 -3.47 -30.00 -25.95
N GLN A 134 -3.50 -28.67 -26.00
CA GLN A 134 -2.90 -27.79 -25.00
C GLN A 134 -3.74 -27.76 -23.73
N GLY A 135 -3.07 -27.66 -22.57
CA GLY A 135 -3.77 -27.36 -21.32
C GLY A 135 -4.25 -25.92 -21.29
N TRP A 136 -5.38 -25.70 -20.64
CA TRP A 136 -6.02 -24.39 -20.48
C TRP A 136 -6.00 -23.96 -19.03
N ASP A 137 -5.91 -22.65 -18.81
CA ASP A 137 -6.01 -22.03 -17.51
C ASP A 137 -7.03 -20.90 -17.52
N ILE A 138 -7.61 -20.64 -16.35
CA ILE A 138 -8.33 -19.41 -16.05
C ILE A 138 -7.36 -18.47 -15.34
N LEU A 139 -7.10 -17.32 -15.95
CA LEU A 139 -6.56 -16.17 -15.24
C LEU A 139 -7.70 -15.62 -14.38
N GLY A 140 -7.54 -15.72 -13.07
CA GLY A 140 -8.54 -15.25 -12.12
C GLY A 140 -8.77 -13.74 -12.24
N PRO A 141 -9.90 -13.25 -11.71
CA PRO A 141 -10.12 -11.82 -11.57
C PRO A 141 -8.94 -11.16 -10.85
N THR A 142 -8.32 -10.14 -11.48
CA THR A 142 -7.18 -9.42 -10.87
C THR A 142 -7.63 -8.36 -9.87
N ALA A 143 -8.91 -7.99 -9.88
CA ALA A 143 -9.53 -7.08 -8.93
C ALA A 143 -10.91 -7.59 -8.54
N VAL A 144 -11.06 -7.86 -7.25
CA VAL A 144 -12.27 -8.30 -6.56
C VAL A 144 -12.21 -7.70 -5.17
N ASP A 145 -13.31 -7.17 -4.67
CA ASP A 145 -13.37 -6.72 -3.29
C ASP A 145 -13.23 -7.92 -2.33
N ASP A 146 -12.20 -7.81 -1.48
CA ASP A 146 -11.77 -8.71 -0.39
C ASP A 146 -11.36 -10.16 -0.75
N GLY A 147 -12.21 -10.96 -1.39
CA GLY A 147 -11.84 -12.34 -1.69
C GLY A 147 -12.86 -13.15 -2.49
N TYR A 148 -12.38 -14.22 -3.11
CA TYR A 148 -13.20 -15.11 -3.93
C TYR A 148 -12.71 -16.56 -3.95
N GLU A 149 -13.61 -17.48 -4.26
CA GLU A 149 -13.36 -18.88 -4.62
C GLU A 149 -13.89 -19.13 -6.05
N LEU A 150 -13.11 -19.85 -6.86
CA LEU A 150 -13.39 -20.14 -8.26
C LEU A 150 -13.56 -21.64 -8.47
N TYR A 151 -14.66 -22.02 -9.14
CA TYR A 151 -15.08 -23.39 -9.36
C TYR A 151 -15.26 -23.68 -10.84
N TRP A 152 -14.86 -24.88 -11.26
CA TRP A 152 -15.12 -25.41 -12.60
C TRP A 152 -15.97 -26.68 -12.48
N ASN A 153 -17.18 -26.66 -13.01
CA ASN A 153 -18.14 -27.76 -12.93
C ASN A 153 -18.33 -28.29 -11.49
N GLY A 154 -18.48 -27.40 -10.51
CA GLY A 154 -18.60 -27.75 -9.09
C GLY A 154 -17.29 -28.03 -8.36
N GLN A 155 -16.17 -28.24 -9.06
CA GLN A 155 -14.87 -28.48 -8.43
C GLN A 155 -14.17 -27.15 -8.12
N LEU A 156 -13.80 -26.93 -6.85
CA LEU A 156 -12.98 -25.79 -6.44
C LEU A 156 -11.59 -25.87 -7.09
N LEU A 157 -11.22 -24.83 -7.84
CA LEU A 157 -9.87 -24.68 -8.41
C LEU A 157 -8.93 -23.88 -7.49
N GLY A 158 -9.48 -22.94 -6.72
CA GLY A 158 -8.73 -22.08 -5.79
C GLY A 158 -9.38 -20.72 -5.64
N GLY A 159 -8.66 -19.74 -5.09
CA GLY A 159 -9.23 -18.43 -4.81
C GLY A 159 -8.25 -17.44 -4.17
N SER A 160 -8.69 -16.20 -4.00
CA SER A 160 -8.00 -15.18 -3.22
C SER A 160 -8.62 -15.12 -1.82
N GLY A 161 -7.82 -15.42 -0.80
CA GLY A 161 -8.28 -15.58 0.57
C GLY A 161 -8.89 -16.97 0.83
N ARG A 162 -9.55 -17.11 1.98
CA ARG A 162 -10.27 -18.32 2.37
C ARG A 162 -11.67 -17.93 2.81
N LEU A 163 -12.70 -18.41 2.12
CA LEU A 163 -14.10 -18.14 2.45
C LEU A 163 -14.63 -19.20 3.43
N GLY A 164 -15.90 -19.09 3.84
CA GLY A 164 -16.58 -20.03 4.74
C GLY A 164 -16.95 -19.43 6.10
N ALA A 165 -17.09 -20.27 7.13
CA ALA A 165 -17.57 -19.83 8.45
C ALA A 165 -16.63 -18.84 9.18
N SER A 166 -15.36 -18.81 8.82
CA SER A 166 -14.38 -17.85 9.36
C SER A 166 -13.49 -17.33 8.23
N PRO A 167 -14.01 -16.37 7.43
CA PRO A 167 -13.32 -15.86 6.27
C PRO A 167 -11.99 -15.20 6.63
N ARG A 168 -10.93 -15.52 5.88
CA ARG A 168 -9.64 -14.83 5.94
C ARG A 168 -9.37 -14.18 4.60
N MET A 169 -9.59 -12.88 4.52
CA MET A 169 -9.38 -12.09 3.31
C MET A 169 -7.95 -11.54 3.26
N VAL A 170 -7.39 -11.49 2.07
CA VAL A 170 -6.03 -11.00 1.74
C VAL A 170 -6.15 -10.05 0.55
N GLY A 171 -5.11 -9.27 0.24
CA GLY A 171 -5.15 -8.41 -0.94
C GLY A 171 -5.39 -9.23 -2.22
N THR A 172 -6.41 -8.86 -2.99
CA THR A 172 -6.63 -9.47 -4.31
C THR A 172 -5.46 -9.14 -5.23
N ARG A 173 -5.00 -10.15 -5.95
CA ARG A 173 -3.81 -10.10 -6.80
C ARG A 173 -3.94 -11.12 -7.93
N PRO A 174 -3.08 -11.07 -8.95
CA PRO A 174 -3.16 -12.01 -10.07
C PRO A 174 -3.02 -13.45 -9.59
N LEU A 175 -3.98 -14.29 -9.98
CA LEU A 175 -4.01 -15.73 -9.73
C LEU A 175 -4.30 -16.46 -11.04
N ILE A 176 -3.83 -17.71 -11.13
CA ILE A 176 -4.00 -18.56 -12.31
C ILE A 176 -4.42 -19.95 -11.86
N PHE A 177 -5.43 -20.51 -12.53
CA PHE A 177 -6.07 -21.76 -12.16
C PHE A 177 -6.08 -22.71 -13.34
N ALA A 178 -5.43 -23.87 -13.20
CA ALA A 178 -5.41 -24.86 -14.26
C ALA A 178 -6.77 -25.56 -14.38
N LEU A 179 -7.30 -25.63 -15.60
CA LEU A 179 -8.47 -26.46 -15.88
C LEU A 179 -8.08 -27.95 -15.96
N PRO A 180 -9.03 -28.88 -15.73
CA PRO A 180 -8.84 -30.30 -16.00
C PRO A 180 -8.29 -30.57 -17.41
N ALA A 181 -7.42 -31.57 -17.56
CA ALA A 181 -6.68 -31.81 -18.80
C ALA A 181 -7.59 -32.14 -20.01
N ASP A 182 -8.77 -32.68 -19.74
CA ASP A 182 -9.82 -33.05 -20.70
C ASP A 182 -10.78 -31.90 -21.02
N SER A 183 -10.54 -30.68 -20.51
CA SER A 183 -11.45 -29.54 -20.74
C SER A 183 -11.44 -29.04 -22.19
N GLY A 184 -10.40 -29.33 -22.98
CA GLY A 184 -10.28 -28.86 -24.37
C GLY A 184 -11.44 -29.32 -25.25
N GLY A 185 -12.15 -28.39 -25.89
CA GLY A 185 -13.30 -28.69 -26.75
C GLY A 185 -14.59 -28.99 -25.98
N THR A 186 -14.60 -28.80 -24.66
CA THR A 186 -15.78 -28.99 -23.81
C THR A 186 -16.43 -27.66 -23.45
N THR A 187 -17.70 -27.73 -23.10
CA THR A 187 -18.43 -26.62 -22.47
C THR A 187 -18.57 -26.95 -20.98
N GLY A 188 -18.20 -26.00 -20.12
CA GLY A 188 -18.31 -26.13 -18.67
C GLY A 188 -18.94 -24.91 -18.03
N VAL A 189 -19.25 -25.02 -16.75
CA VAL A 189 -19.74 -23.92 -15.91
C VAL A 189 -18.60 -23.42 -15.03
N LEU A 190 -18.29 -22.14 -15.18
CA LEU A 190 -17.43 -21.39 -14.28
C LEU A 190 -18.31 -20.69 -13.25
N ALA A 191 -18.09 -20.99 -11.97
CA ALA A 191 -18.76 -20.33 -10.86
C ALA A 191 -17.73 -19.61 -9.98
N ILE A 192 -18.05 -18.39 -9.54
CA ILE A 192 -17.18 -17.59 -8.67
C ILE A 192 -18.01 -17.13 -7.48
N ARG A 193 -17.60 -17.58 -6.30
CA ARG A 193 -18.15 -17.15 -5.02
C ARG A 193 -17.30 -16.02 -4.49
N VAL A 194 -17.89 -14.86 -4.23
CA VAL A 194 -17.19 -13.67 -3.74
C VAL A 194 -17.67 -13.35 -2.33
N PHE A 195 -16.77 -12.87 -1.48
CA PHE A 195 -17.10 -12.38 -0.14
C PHE A 195 -16.51 -11.01 0.09
N MET A 196 -17.36 -10.02 0.31
CA MET A 196 -16.99 -8.68 0.77
C MET A 196 -17.23 -8.57 2.28
N GLN A 197 -16.22 -8.12 3.01
CA GLN A 197 -16.27 -7.94 4.45
C GLN A 197 -17.23 -6.80 4.83
N PRO A 198 -17.98 -6.96 5.94
CA PRO A 198 -18.73 -5.86 6.54
C PRO A 198 -17.82 -4.67 6.89
N SER A 199 -18.06 -3.51 6.28
CA SER A 199 -17.37 -2.26 6.50
C SER A 199 -18.36 -1.10 6.51
N PRO A 200 -18.19 -0.09 7.39
CA PRO A 200 -18.94 1.16 7.32
C PRO A 200 -18.39 2.11 6.23
N ASP A 201 -17.18 1.85 5.74
CA ASP A 201 -16.43 2.71 4.81
C ASP A 201 -16.40 2.10 3.39
N PHE A 202 -17.54 1.74 2.81
CA PHE A 202 -17.61 1.18 1.44
C PHE A 202 -17.76 2.26 0.36
N ALA A 203 -17.17 2.02 -0.81
CA ALA A 203 -17.36 2.87 -1.97
C ALA A 203 -18.72 2.56 -2.64
N ALA A 204 -19.34 3.56 -3.26
CA ALA A 204 -20.63 3.39 -3.97
C ALA A 204 -20.54 2.40 -5.14
N ASN A 205 -19.33 2.19 -5.68
CA ASN A 205 -19.03 1.23 -6.72
C ASN A 205 -18.36 -0.05 -6.17
N GLY A 206 -18.45 -0.34 -4.88
CA GLY A 206 -17.84 -1.52 -4.28
C GLY A 206 -18.62 -2.82 -4.50
N GLY A 207 -18.03 -3.89 -3.99
CA GLY A 207 -18.49 -5.26 -3.95
C GLY A 207 -18.23 -6.06 -5.23
N GLY A 208 -17.81 -7.31 -5.10
CA GLY A 208 -17.81 -8.21 -6.25
C GLY A 208 -16.59 -8.09 -7.16
N ILE A 209 -16.76 -8.51 -8.41
CA ILE A 209 -15.71 -8.58 -9.42
C ILE A 209 -15.58 -7.22 -10.12
N HIS A 210 -14.37 -6.66 -10.12
CA HIS A 210 -14.05 -5.41 -10.81
C HIS A 210 -13.28 -5.60 -12.11
N VAL A 211 -12.62 -6.75 -12.29
CA VAL A 211 -11.96 -7.13 -13.54
C VAL A 211 -12.34 -8.57 -13.85
N ALA A 212 -12.97 -8.79 -15.01
CA ALA A 212 -13.39 -10.12 -15.43
C ALA A 212 -12.19 -11.09 -15.57
N PRO A 213 -12.38 -12.39 -15.25
CA PRO A 213 -11.35 -13.40 -15.49
C PRO A 213 -11.11 -13.59 -16.99
N ALA A 214 -10.04 -14.28 -17.36
CA ALA A 214 -9.75 -14.62 -18.76
C ALA A 214 -9.44 -16.11 -18.93
N LEU A 215 -9.81 -16.67 -20.09
CA LEU A 215 -9.47 -18.04 -20.46
C LEU A 215 -8.29 -18.01 -21.43
N ALA A 216 -7.24 -18.78 -21.16
CA ALA A 216 -6.05 -18.79 -22.02
C ALA A 216 -5.36 -20.16 -22.05
N PRO A 217 -4.66 -20.51 -23.14
CA PRO A 217 -3.79 -21.67 -23.14
C PRO A 217 -2.59 -21.46 -22.19
N ARG A 218 -2.11 -22.55 -21.59
CA ARG A 218 -1.08 -22.56 -20.53
C ARG A 218 0.19 -21.74 -20.81
N PRO A 219 0.78 -21.75 -22.01
CA PRO A 219 1.96 -20.93 -22.27
C PRO A 219 1.66 -19.43 -22.18
N GLN A 220 0.54 -18.99 -22.79
CA GLN A 220 0.15 -17.58 -22.86
C GLN A 220 -0.40 -17.08 -21.53
N SER A 221 -1.13 -17.93 -20.80
CA SER A 221 -1.64 -17.62 -19.46
C SER A 221 -0.50 -17.32 -18.49
N ARG A 222 0.60 -18.10 -18.50
CA ARG A 222 1.77 -17.88 -17.64
C ARG A 222 2.50 -16.58 -17.96
N GLU A 223 2.70 -16.29 -19.24
CA GLU A 223 3.32 -15.03 -19.66
C GLU A 223 2.46 -13.82 -19.25
N LEU A 224 1.15 -13.89 -19.47
CA LEU A 224 0.24 -12.82 -19.08
C LEU A 224 0.14 -12.67 -17.56
N TYR A 225 0.16 -13.76 -16.82
CA TYR A 225 0.25 -13.77 -15.36
C TYR A 225 1.49 -13.04 -14.84
N HIS A 226 2.65 -13.24 -15.47
CA HIS A 226 3.87 -12.49 -15.13
C HIS A 226 3.73 -10.99 -15.40
N VAL A 227 3.11 -10.61 -16.54
CA VAL A 227 2.83 -9.20 -16.85
C VAL A 227 1.91 -8.58 -15.80
N GLN A 228 0.83 -9.27 -15.43
CA GLN A 228 -0.11 -8.81 -14.40
C GLN A 228 0.58 -8.64 -13.04
N TRP A 229 1.43 -9.59 -12.63
CA TRP A 229 2.22 -9.45 -11.41
C TRP A 229 3.20 -8.29 -11.46
N TRP A 230 3.84 -8.06 -12.61
CA TRP A 230 4.79 -6.95 -12.71
C TRP A 230 4.10 -5.60 -12.55
N ARG A 231 2.86 -5.48 -13.04
CA ARG A 231 2.00 -4.31 -12.81
C ARG A 231 1.68 -4.13 -11.33
N THR A 232 1.25 -5.18 -10.62
CA THR A 232 0.97 -5.11 -9.17
C THR A 232 2.21 -4.77 -8.36
N ILE A 233 3.39 -5.30 -8.70
CA ILE A 233 4.63 -4.94 -8.01
C ILE A 233 5.02 -3.48 -8.31
N ALA A 234 4.83 -3.00 -9.53
CA ALA A 234 5.05 -1.59 -9.84
C ALA A 234 4.11 -0.68 -9.04
N GLY A 235 2.83 -1.04 -8.91
CA GLY A 235 1.84 -0.27 -8.14
C GLY A 235 2.20 -0.03 -6.67
N TYR A 236 2.87 -1.00 -6.03
CA TYR A 236 3.26 -0.87 -4.62
C TYR A 236 4.78 -0.75 -4.39
N ILE A 237 5.59 -0.57 -5.44
CA ILE A 237 7.06 -0.52 -5.29
C ILE A 237 7.50 0.61 -4.36
N VAL A 238 6.80 1.75 -4.40
CA VAL A 238 7.11 2.91 -3.57
C VAL A 238 6.85 2.62 -2.09
N GLU A 239 5.83 1.81 -1.78
CA GLU A 239 5.51 1.34 -0.43
C GLU A 239 6.59 0.39 0.13
N LEU A 240 7.53 -0.09 -0.70
CA LEU A 240 8.74 -0.80 -0.24
C LEU A 240 9.96 0.13 -0.16
N VAL A 241 10.20 0.94 -1.19
CA VAL A 241 11.39 1.79 -1.29
C VAL A 241 11.39 2.88 -0.21
N GLU A 242 10.23 3.48 0.10
CA GLU A 242 10.13 4.51 1.13
C GLU A 242 10.46 4.00 2.54
N PRO A 243 9.86 2.90 3.04
CA PRO A 243 10.30 2.30 4.31
C PRO A 243 11.78 1.99 4.37
N LEU A 244 12.37 1.44 3.29
CA LEU A 244 13.80 1.18 3.25
C LEU A 244 14.62 2.47 3.37
N ALA A 245 14.20 3.54 2.72
CA ALA A 245 14.83 4.85 2.86
C ALA A 245 14.65 5.45 4.27
N MET A 246 13.48 5.28 4.89
CA MET A 246 13.23 5.69 6.27
C MET A 246 14.10 4.90 7.26
N PHE A 247 14.27 3.59 7.08
CA PHE A 247 15.15 2.76 7.90
C PHE A 247 16.63 3.10 7.71
N ALA A 248 17.07 3.36 6.48
CA ALA A 248 18.41 3.86 6.22
C ALA A 248 18.64 5.22 6.90
N LEU A 249 17.65 6.12 6.85
CA LEU A 249 17.67 7.40 7.56
C LEU A 249 17.73 7.22 9.07
N ILE A 250 16.97 6.28 9.66
CA ILE A 250 17.06 5.95 11.08
C ILE A 250 18.48 5.50 11.44
N GLY A 251 19.07 4.58 10.67
CA GLY A 251 20.44 4.10 10.88
C GLY A 251 21.45 5.25 10.88
N MET A 252 21.39 6.13 9.87
CA MET A 252 22.21 7.33 9.81
C MET A 252 21.97 8.25 11.02
N ALA A 253 20.71 8.54 11.33
CA ALA A 253 20.32 9.49 12.37
C ALA A 253 20.80 9.03 13.76
N LEU A 254 20.73 7.74 14.06
CA LEU A 254 21.24 7.18 15.32
C LEU A 254 22.76 7.32 15.45
N VAL A 255 23.51 7.11 14.37
CA VAL A 255 24.98 7.33 14.32
C VAL A 255 25.36 8.81 14.50
N LEU A 256 24.51 9.72 13.99
CA LEU A 256 24.74 11.17 14.10
C LEU A 256 24.22 11.76 15.43
N ARG A 257 23.36 11.04 16.16
CA ARG A 257 22.59 11.55 17.30
C ARG A 257 23.45 12.18 18.38
N SER A 258 24.52 11.52 18.82
CA SER A 258 25.38 12.00 19.90
C SER A 258 26.18 13.25 19.54
N ARG A 259 26.37 13.51 18.24
CA ARG A 259 27.13 14.65 17.71
C ARG A 259 26.24 15.82 17.29
N SER A 260 24.94 15.62 17.27
CA SER A 260 23.95 16.63 16.90
C SER A 260 23.69 17.59 18.05
N SER A 261 23.38 18.85 17.71
CA SER A 261 22.79 19.82 18.64
C SER A 261 21.36 19.47 19.08
N HIS A 262 20.69 18.52 18.41
CA HIS A 262 19.28 18.15 18.61
C HIS A 262 19.06 16.64 18.87
N PRO A 263 19.75 16.02 19.86
CA PRO A 263 19.71 14.57 20.07
C PRO A 263 18.32 14.04 20.50
N ARG A 264 17.50 14.89 21.15
CA ARG A 264 16.14 14.53 21.59
C ARG A 264 15.16 14.52 20.41
N PHE A 265 15.24 15.50 19.51
CA PHE A 265 14.48 15.52 18.26
C PHE A 265 14.80 14.26 17.45
N ILE A 266 16.08 13.97 17.22
CA ILE A 266 16.50 12.80 16.44
C ILE A 266 15.94 11.49 16.99
N GLY A 267 15.99 11.29 18.32
CA GLY A 267 15.46 10.08 18.93
C GLY A 267 13.96 9.89 18.68
N LEU A 268 13.16 10.95 18.82
CA LEU A 268 11.71 10.91 18.58
C LEU A 268 11.38 10.85 17.08
N ALA A 269 12.15 11.51 16.23
CA ALA A 269 12.01 11.41 14.78
C ALA A 269 12.29 9.98 14.29
N CYS A 270 13.27 9.27 14.88
CA CYS A 270 13.49 7.86 14.57
C CYS A 270 12.27 7.00 14.92
N ILE A 271 11.65 7.23 16.08
CA ILE A 271 10.41 6.53 16.48
C ILE A 271 9.27 6.84 15.50
N ALA A 272 9.11 8.11 15.13
CA ALA A 272 8.09 8.53 14.18
C ALA A 272 8.31 7.90 12.78
N LEU A 273 9.56 7.84 12.32
CA LEU A 273 9.94 7.18 11.08
C LEU A 273 9.67 5.67 11.12
N VAL A 274 9.87 4.99 12.26
CA VAL A 274 9.52 3.57 12.40
C VAL A 274 8.02 3.38 12.17
N PHE A 275 7.16 4.15 12.86
CA PHE A 275 5.71 4.01 12.68
C PHE A 275 5.27 4.40 11.26
N SER A 276 5.85 5.44 10.67
CA SER A 276 5.58 5.82 9.28
C SER A 276 6.00 4.72 8.29
N ALA A 277 7.19 4.12 8.49
CA ALA A 277 7.72 3.06 7.65
C ALA A 277 6.89 1.78 7.74
N MET A 278 6.45 1.39 8.95
CA MET A 278 5.59 0.22 9.13
C MET A 278 4.22 0.41 8.51
N ASN A 279 3.61 1.58 8.65
CA ASN A 279 2.32 1.87 8.01
C ASN A 279 2.37 1.73 6.48
N ARG A 280 3.48 2.13 5.86
CA ARG A 280 3.69 2.03 4.41
C ARG A 280 4.00 0.60 4.00
N LEU A 281 4.93 -0.05 4.69
CA LEU A 281 5.34 -1.42 4.37
C LEU A 281 4.18 -2.41 4.47
N ASP A 282 3.28 -2.22 5.44
CA ASP A 282 2.08 -3.03 5.60
C ASP A 282 1.20 -3.08 4.34
N ASN A 283 1.13 -1.99 3.58
CA ASN A 283 0.38 -1.93 2.33
C ASN A 283 1.01 -2.83 1.25
N ALA A 284 2.34 -2.81 1.11
CA ALA A 284 3.04 -3.69 0.19
C ALA A 284 2.93 -5.18 0.61
N ILE A 285 3.01 -5.45 1.93
CA ILE A 285 2.91 -6.81 2.48
C ILE A 285 1.54 -7.41 2.16
N VAL A 286 0.45 -6.68 2.41
CA VAL A 286 -0.92 -7.19 2.19
C VAL A 286 -1.25 -7.35 0.70
N SER A 287 -0.69 -6.50 -0.16
CA SER A 287 -0.95 -6.55 -1.60
C SER A 287 -0.11 -7.58 -2.35
N TRP A 288 1.08 -7.95 -1.86
CA TRP A 288 1.95 -8.93 -2.53
C TRP A 288 1.93 -10.31 -1.89
N THR A 289 1.56 -10.44 -0.62
CA THR A 289 1.75 -11.69 0.14
C THR A 289 0.49 -12.12 0.90
N ASP A 290 0.44 -13.39 1.32
CA ASP A 290 -0.60 -13.89 2.23
C ASP A 290 -0.23 -13.73 3.70
N LEU A 291 0.87 -13.04 4.03
CA LEU A 291 1.39 -12.97 5.40
C LEU A 291 0.44 -12.20 6.32
N GLN A 292 -0.32 -11.26 5.77
CA GLN A 292 -1.23 -10.39 6.51
C GLN A 292 -2.64 -10.45 5.92
N SER A 293 -3.66 -10.49 6.79
CA SER A 293 -5.06 -10.41 6.36
C SER A 293 -5.51 -8.96 6.23
N LEU A 294 -6.52 -8.69 5.39
CA LEU A 294 -7.11 -7.34 5.24
C LEU A 294 -7.64 -6.77 6.57
N PRO A 295 -8.34 -7.53 7.44
CA PRO A 295 -8.72 -7.05 8.77
C PRO A 295 -7.53 -6.68 9.65
N THR A 296 -6.47 -7.51 9.64
CA THR A 296 -5.26 -7.25 10.43
C THR A 296 -4.58 -5.98 9.95
N TYR A 297 -4.44 -5.82 8.63
CA TYR A 297 -3.90 -4.61 8.01
C TYR A 297 -4.70 -3.36 8.41
N ALA A 298 -6.02 -3.38 8.22
CA ALA A 298 -6.88 -2.26 8.55
C ALA A 298 -6.83 -1.91 10.05
N TRP A 299 -6.78 -2.93 10.91
CA TRP A 299 -6.65 -2.75 12.35
C TRP A 299 -5.31 -2.12 12.72
N LEU A 300 -4.18 -2.66 12.23
CA LEU A 300 -2.84 -2.12 12.51
C LEU A 300 -2.72 -0.66 12.06
N SER A 301 -3.19 -0.35 10.86
CA SER A 301 -3.16 1.01 10.30
C SER A 301 -4.00 2.00 11.13
N LYS A 302 -5.26 1.65 11.45
CA LYS A 302 -6.21 2.53 12.16
C LYS A 302 -5.93 2.64 13.66
N VAL A 303 -5.51 1.55 14.31
CA VAL A 303 -5.33 1.48 15.77
C VAL A 303 -3.92 1.83 16.19
N LEU A 304 -2.90 1.35 15.47
CA LEU A 304 -1.53 1.40 15.96
C LEU A 304 -0.69 2.42 15.19
N TRP A 305 -0.53 2.25 13.88
CA TRP A 305 0.44 3.00 13.11
C TRP A 305 0.07 4.48 12.95
N THR A 306 -1.16 4.79 12.55
CA THR A 306 -1.55 6.18 12.29
C THR A 306 -1.53 7.05 13.56
N PRO A 307 -2.18 6.66 14.67
CA PRO A 307 -2.19 7.50 15.88
C PRO A 307 -0.79 7.66 16.49
N LEU A 308 0.01 6.59 16.54
CA LEU A 308 1.35 6.63 17.11
C LEU A 308 2.34 7.40 16.23
N SER A 309 2.25 7.28 14.90
CA SER A 309 3.07 8.09 13.98
C SER A 309 2.82 9.58 14.19
N LEU A 310 1.56 10.01 14.21
CA LEU A 310 1.18 11.41 14.40
C LEU A 310 1.64 11.96 15.76
N ALA A 311 1.46 11.21 16.85
CA ALA A 311 1.96 11.62 18.16
C ALA A 311 3.49 11.67 18.20
N ALA A 312 4.19 10.68 17.65
CA ALA A 312 5.64 10.66 17.60
C ALA A 312 6.20 11.85 16.80
N TRP A 313 5.60 12.19 15.66
CA TRP A 313 5.95 13.40 14.90
C TRP A 313 5.67 14.69 15.68
N THR A 314 4.54 14.75 16.39
CA THR A 314 4.20 15.92 17.24
C THR A 314 5.22 16.11 18.35
N LEU A 315 5.59 15.02 19.04
CA LEU A 315 6.62 15.03 20.07
C LEU A 315 7.98 15.43 19.50
N ALA A 316 8.37 14.84 18.36
CA ALA A 316 9.63 15.14 17.68
C ALA A 316 9.72 16.64 17.37
N TRP A 317 8.77 17.19 16.61
CA TRP A 317 8.79 18.60 16.23
C TRP A 317 8.65 19.55 17.42
N ASN A 318 7.95 19.17 18.50
CA ASN A 318 7.96 19.97 19.73
C ASN A 318 9.37 20.07 20.35
N ARG A 319 10.25 19.06 20.16
CA ARG A 319 11.68 19.13 20.56
C ARG A 319 12.56 19.94 19.61
N TRP A 320 12.07 20.31 18.43
CA TRP A 320 12.78 21.24 17.54
C TRP A 320 12.65 22.69 18.03
N CYS A 321 11.53 23.03 18.68
CA CYS A 321 11.31 24.34 19.25
C CYS A 321 12.28 24.62 20.42
N GLN A 322 12.72 25.88 20.56
CA GLN A 322 13.66 26.29 21.62
C GLN A 322 13.18 25.96 23.04
N ARG A 323 11.87 26.08 23.28
CA ARG A 323 11.22 25.75 24.56
C ARG A 323 10.07 24.77 24.31
N PRO A 324 10.31 23.45 24.35
CA PRO A 324 9.26 22.45 24.16
C PRO A 324 8.16 22.58 25.23
N TRP A 325 6.90 22.48 24.83
CA TRP A 325 5.76 22.60 25.75
C TRP A 325 5.30 21.22 26.24
N ARG A 326 5.28 21.01 27.57
CA ARG A 326 4.82 19.73 28.17
C ARG A 326 3.33 19.48 27.95
N THR A 327 2.54 20.54 27.88
CA THR A 327 1.09 20.47 27.58
C THR A 327 0.83 19.92 26.18
N VAL A 328 1.67 20.27 25.19
CA VAL A 328 1.59 19.72 23.82
C VAL A 328 1.91 18.24 23.81
N ASP A 329 2.91 17.80 24.58
CA ASP A 329 3.24 16.36 24.69
C ASP A 329 2.08 15.58 25.30
N GLY A 330 1.52 16.06 26.42
CA GLY A 330 0.38 15.44 27.08
C GLY A 330 -0.84 15.36 26.17
N ALA A 331 -1.16 16.46 25.47
CA ALA A 331 -2.27 16.50 24.52
C ALA A 331 -2.06 15.53 23.35
N ALA A 332 -0.85 15.45 22.79
CA ALA A 332 -0.53 14.53 21.70
C ALA A 332 -0.72 13.07 22.10
N LEU A 333 -0.27 12.68 23.31
CA LEU A 333 -0.43 11.33 23.83
C LEU A 333 -1.90 10.99 24.12
N VAL A 334 -2.66 11.92 24.70
CA VAL A 334 -4.11 11.74 24.92
C VAL A 334 -4.85 11.57 23.60
N LEU A 335 -4.57 12.43 22.61
CA LEU A 335 -5.20 12.34 21.28
C LEU A 335 -4.84 11.04 20.56
N ALA A 336 -3.59 10.57 20.67
CA ALA A 336 -3.21 9.26 20.16
C ALA A 336 -4.00 8.15 20.86
N ALA A 337 -4.10 8.15 22.19
CA ALA A 337 -4.88 7.16 22.93
C ALA A 337 -6.37 7.15 22.51
N VAL A 338 -6.97 8.33 22.29
CA VAL A 338 -8.31 8.47 21.73
C VAL A 338 -8.38 7.87 20.33
N GLY A 339 -7.39 8.14 19.47
CA GLY A 339 -7.32 7.56 18.12
C GLY A 339 -7.21 6.03 18.12
N MET A 340 -6.36 5.47 18.99
CA MET A 340 -6.23 4.01 19.16
C MET A 340 -7.55 3.39 19.63
N ALA A 341 -8.19 4.00 20.64
CA ALA A 341 -9.49 3.55 21.15
C ALA A 341 -10.59 3.65 20.08
N ALA A 342 -10.62 4.74 19.31
CA ALA A 342 -11.57 4.94 18.22
C ALA A 342 -11.42 3.87 17.13
N GLY A 343 -10.19 3.57 16.72
CA GLY A 343 -9.90 2.49 15.78
C GLY A 343 -10.32 1.12 16.31
N ALA A 344 -10.01 0.82 17.58
CA ALA A 344 -10.26 -0.49 18.19
C ALA A 344 -11.77 -0.76 18.41
N THR A 345 -12.56 0.29 18.57
CA THR A 345 -14.01 0.22 18.80
C THR A 345 -14.83 0.53 17.54
N HIS A 346 -14.17 0.78 16.41
CA HIS A 346 -14.80 1.22 15.16
C HIS A 346 -15.68 2.48 15.31
N LEU A 347 -15.38 3.34 16.29
CA LEU A 347 -16.10 4.60 16.53
C LEU A 347 -15.66 5.68 15.54
N VAL A 348 -16.26 5.67 14.34
CA VAL A 348 -15.98 6.64 13.25
C VAL A 348 -16.10 8.09 13.73
N ALA A 349 -17.04 8.37 14.65
CA ALA A 349 -17.27 9.69 15.23
C ALA A 349 -16.03 10.28 15.94
N LEU A 350 -15.15 9.44 16.51
CA LEU A 350 -13.94 9.88 17.19
C LEU A 350 -12.72 9.97 16.26
N THR A 351 -12.80 9.41 15.05
CA THR A 351 -11.68 9.37 14.10
C THR A 351 -11.30 10.76 13.59
N ARG A 352 -12.28 11.58 13.21
CA ARG A 352 -12.02 12.96 12.75
C ARG A 352 -11.52 13.88 13.88
N PRO A 353 -12.14 13.92 15.08
CA PRO A 353 -11.69 14.78 16.17
C PRO A 353 -10.23 14.58 16.56
N TYR A 354 -9.75 13.34 16.74
CA TYR A 354 -8.37 13.14 17.18
C TYR A 354 -7.36 13.59 16.12
N ARG A 355 -7.65 13.33 14.83
CA ARG A 355 -6.81 13.74 13.71
C ARG A 355 -6.73 15.26 13.60
N LEU A 356 -7.88 15.95 13.65
CA LEU A 356 -7.92 17.42 13.63
C LEU A 356 -7.24 18.04 14.85
N GLY A 357 -7.35 17.41 16.03
CA GLY A 357 -6.62 17.82 17.22
C GLY A 357 -5.10 17.74 17.04
N LEU A 358 -4.59 16.62 16.50
CA LEU A 358 -3.16 16.44 16.22
C LEU A 358 -2.69 17.39 15.11
N LEU A 359 -3.50 17.62 14.08
CA LEU A 359 -3.25 18.62 13.05
C LEU A 359 -3.09 20.02 13.67
N ALA A 360 -3.99 20.42 14.56
CA ALA A 360 -3.91 21.72 15.23
C ALA A 360 -2.62 21.87 16.06
N LEU A 361 -2.21 20.82 16.78
CA LEU A 361 -0.93 20.82 17.51
C LEU A 361 0.27 20.96 16.57
N LEU A 362 0.28 20.22 15.46
CA LEU A 362 1.36 20.29 14.48
C LEU A 362 1.40 21.65 13.76
N VAL A 363 0.26 22.24 13.41
CA VAL A 363 0.19 23.60 12.84
C VAL A 363 0.71 24.63 13.84
N LEU A 364 0.32 24.52 15.12
CA LEU A 364 0.84 25.37 16.19
C LEU A 364 2.38 25.25 16.30
N ILE A 365 2.92 24.04 16.28
CA ILE A 365 4.37 23.82 16.30
C ILE A 365 5.03 24.40 15.03
N LEU A 366 4.43 24.21 13.85
CA LEU A 366 4.94 24.75 12.58
C LEU A 366 5.06 26.28 12.64
N LEU A 367 4.03 26.98 13.14
CA LEU A 367 4.06 28.43 13.33
C LEU A 367 5.20 28.87 14.26
N ARG A 368 5.50 28.08 15.29
CA ARG A 368 6.63 28.34 16.20
C ARG A 368 7.98 28.11 15.53
N VAL A 369 8.11 27.06 14.70
CA VAL A 369 9.31 26.77 13.90
C VAL A 369 9.58 27.92 12.91
N VAL A 370 8.54 28.43 12.24
CA VAL A 370 8.65 29.57 11.30
C VAL A 370 9.13 30.84 12.01
N ARG A 371 8.58 31.14 13.20
CA ARG A 371 8.90 32.38 13.93
C ARG A 371 10.31 32.37 14.52
N GLU A 372 10.69 31.28 15.18
CA GLU A 372 11.87 31.27 16.08
C GLU A 372 12.75 30.03 15.96
N GLY A 373 12.42 29.08 15.10
CA GLY A 373 13.16 27.82 14.97
C GLY A 373 14.60 28.01 14.44
N PRO A 374 15.53 27.10 14.78
CA PRO A 374 16.79 26.99 14.05
C PRO A 374 16.53 26.43 12.64
N LEU A 375 17.39 26.79 11.68
CA LEU A 375 17.32 26.34 10.28
C LEU A 375 15.92 26.56 9.65
N ARG A 376 15.28 27.71 9.95
CA ARG A 376 13.85 28.01 9.73
C ARG A 376 13.31 27.50 8.40
N ILE A 377 13.96 27.84 7.30
CA ILE A 377 13.49 27.51 5.95
C ILE A 377 13.45 25.98 5.76
N LEU A 378 14.57 25.30 6.04
CA LEU A 378 14.68 23.85 5.87
C LEU A 378 13.76 23.09 6.84
N ALA A 379 13.71 23.51 8.10
CA ALA A 379 12.86 22.90 9.12
C ALA A 379 11.37 23.06 8.77
N THR A 380 10.95 24.26 8.36
CA THR A 380 9.56 24.55 7.95
C THR A 380 9.17 23.72 6.73
N ALA A 381 9.99 23.70 5.68
CA ALA A 381 9.72 22.93 4.48
C ALA A 381 9.60 21.42 4.79
N THR A 382 10.53 20.89 5.58
CA THR A 382 10.52 19.47 5.98
C THR A 382 9.27 19.14 6.80
N MET A 383 8.95 19.96 7.81
CA MET A 383 7.79 19.74 8.66
C MET A 383 6.47 19.85 7.89
N ALA A 384 6.35 20.85 7.01
CA ALA A 384 5.16 21.05 6.18
C ALA A 384 4.93 19.85 5.26
N LEU A 385 5.98 19.33 4.61
CA LEU A 385 5.85 18.14 3.77
C LEU A 385 5.41 16.91 4.58
N ILE A 386 6.04 16.65 5.74
CA ILE A 386 5.62 15.54 6.62
C ILE A 386 4.17 15.71 7.06
N LEU A 387 3.72 16.94 7.33
CA LEU A 387 2.34 17.23 7.66
C LEU A 387 1.40 16.88 6.49
N ILE A 388 1.69 17.36 5.28
CA ILE A 388 0.86 17.09 4.09
C ILE A 388 0.77 15.56 3.85
N ALA A 389 1.87 14.82 3.99
CA ALA A 389 1.89 13.35 3.84
C ALA A 389 1.02 12.59 4.86
N HIS A 390 0.76 13.15 6.05
CA HIS A 390 -0.05 12.50 7.08
C HIS A 390 -1.54 12.85 7.00
N PHE A 391 -1.90 13.92 6.28
CA PHE A 391 -3.25 14.50 6.25
C PHE A 391 -3.84 14.55 4.83
N THR A 392 -3.49 13.60 3.96
CA THR A 392 -4.02 13.54 2.59
C THR A 392 -5.52 13.33 2.55
N GLY A 393 -6.09 12.54 3.48
CA GLY A 393 -7.54 12.33 3.56
C GLY A 393 -8.32 13.62 3.83
N GLU A 394 -7.76 14.53 4.62
CA GLU A 394 -8.30 15.88 4.85
C GLU A 394 -8.15 16.77 3.60
N LEU A 395 -7.06 16.62 2.85
CA LEU A 395 -6.85 17.34 1.58
C LEU A 395 -7.82 16.87 0.49
N ARG A 396 -8.12 15.57 0.41
CA ARG A 396 -9.15 15.04 -0.49
C ARG A 396 -10.52 15.62 -0.19
N ALA A 397 -10.86 15.81 1.08
CA ALA A 397 -12.14 16.38 1.47
C ALA A 397 -12.35 17.82 0.94
N ILE A 398 -11.27 18.52 0.56
CA ILE A 398 -11.30 19.84 -0.07
C ILE A 398 -10.94 19.80 -1.57
N GLY A 399 -10.97 18.61 -2.19
CA GLY A 399 -10.83 18.45 -3.65
C GLY A 399 -9.40 18.28 -4.17
N VAL A 400 -8.41 18.04 -3.29
CA VAL A 400 -7.05 17.73 -3.75
C VAL A 400 -6.98 16.29 -4.26
N ALA A 401 -6.45 16.11 -5.48
CA ALA A 401 -6.21 14.80 -6.04
C ALA A 401 -5.19 14.01 -5.18
N GLU A 402 -5.50 12.75 -4.89
CA GLU A 402 -4.64 11.89 -4.05
C GLU A 402 -3.73 10.98 -4.86
N ILE A 403 -4.03 10.72 -6.13
CA ILE A 403 -3.31 9.76 -6.96
C ILE A 403 -3.20 10.24 -8.41
N TRP A 404 -2.06 9.96 -9.03
CA TRP A 404 -1.78 10.17 -10.45
C TRP A 404 -1.27 8.88 -11.06
N PHE A 405 -1.33 8.75 -12.39
CA PHE A 405 -0.95 7.51 -13.07
C PHE A 405 0.25 7.71 -14.02
N PRO A 406 1.45 8.10 -13.54
CA PRO A 406 2.63 8.15 -14.39
C PRO A 406 2.90 6.76 -14.99
N PHE A 407 3.11 6.71 -16.30
CA PHE A 407 3.27 5.44 -17.05
C PHE A 407 2.06 4.50 -16.94
N GLY A 408 0.89 4.96 -16.51
CA GLY A 408 -0.27 4.11 -16.28
C GLY A 408 -0.25 3.36 -14.95
N ILE A 409 0.66 3.69 -14.02
CA ILE A 409 0.72 3.10 -12.67
C ILE A 409 0.39 4.17 -11.64
N GLY A 410 -0.49 3.83 -10.69
CA GLY A 410 -0.88 4.75 -9.62
C GLY A 410 0.27 5.12 -8.69
N VAL A 411 0.44 6.42 -8.45
CA VAL A 411 1.39 7.00 -7.51
C VAL A 411 0.67 8.08 -6.70
N THR A 412 0.69 7.94 -5.37
CA THR A 412 -0.09 8.78 -4.47
C THR A 412 0.63 10.09 -4.12
N LEU A 413 -0.14 11.10 -3.68
CA LEU A 413 0.38 12.37 -3.17
C LEU A 413 1.38 12.14 -2.03
N THR A 414 1.05 11.22 -1.13
CA THR A 414 1.92 10.83 -0.02
C THR A 414 3.28 10.35 -0.51
N GLN A 415 3.29 9.53 -1.57
CA GLN A 415 4.51 8.97 -2.14
C GLN A 415 5.40 10.07 -2.77
N TYR A 416 4.80 10.98 -3.55
CA TYR A 416 5.54 12.13 -4.09
C TYR A 416 6.13 13.01 -2.99
N ILE A 417 5.39 13.21 -1.90
CA ILE A 417 5.85 14.02 -0.78
C ILE A 417 7.00 13.35 -0.05
N TYR A 418 6.93 12.05 0.23
CA TYR A 418 8.01 11.35 0.95
C TYR A 418 9.30 11.23 0.14
N ALA A 419 9.21 11.13 -1.19
CA ALA A 419 10.38 11.24 -2.07
C ALA A 419 11.18 12.53 -1.85
N ILE A 420 10.54 13.61 -1.37
CA ILE A 420 11.16 14.89 -1.04
C ILE A 420 11.43 15.02 0.47
N ALA A 421 10.47 14.65 1.31
CA ALA A 421 10.53 14.85 2.76
C ALA A 421 11.64 14.03 3.43
N ILE A 422 11.86 12.79 2.98
CA ILE A 422 12.90 11.89 3.53
C ILE A 422 14.31 12.49 3.32
N PRO A 423 14.75 12.87 2.10
CA PRO A 423 16.06 13.51 1.93
C PRO A 423 16.15 14.87 2.61
N LEU A 424 15.08 15.67 2.64
CA LEU A 424 15.11 16.95 3.37
C LEU A 424 15.31 16.76 4.88
N LEU A 425 14.65 15.76 5.47
CA LEU A 425 14.86 15.42 6.89
C LEU A 425 16.28 14.91 7.14
N ALA A 426 16.82 14.10 6.24
CA ALA A 426 18.21 13.65 6.29
C ALA A 426 19.19 14.83 6.28
N LEU A 427 19.01 15.79 5.37
CA LEU A 427 19.80 17.00 5.29
C LEU A 427 19.62 17.89 6.53
N LEU A 428 18.40 18.01 7.05
CA LEU A 428 18.10 18.74 8.28
C LEU A 428 18.90 18.17 9.45
N ILE A 429 18.92 16.84 9.61
CA ILE A 429 19.71 16.15 10.64
C ILE A 429 21.21 16.41 10.44
N VAL A 430 21.74 16.30 9.23
CA VAL A 430 23.16 16.57 8.94
C VAL A 430 23.54 18.01 9.30
N ARG A 431 22.68 19.00 9.00
CA ARG A 431 22.91 20.42 9.32
C ARG A 431 22.96 20.71 10.82
N THR A 432 22.40 19.85 11.66
CA THR A 432 22.53 20.00 13.13
C THR A 432 23.94 19.72 13.65
N LEU A 433 24.81 19.08 12.86
CA LEU A 433 26.21 18.82 13.19
C LEU A 433 27.07 20.09 13.09
N ASP A 434 26.84 20.91 12.07
CA ASP A 434 27.55 22.18 11.84
C ASP A 434 27.31 23.19 12.98
N SER A 435 26.20 23.04 13.71
CA SER A 435 25.89 23.89 14.86
C SER A 435 26.78 23.62 16.08
N ASN A 436 27.48 22.48 16.13
CA ASN A 436 28.40 22.13 17.22
C ASN A 436 29.86 22.51 16.91
N SER A 437 30.23 22.79 15.64
CA SER A 437 31.61 23.18 15.27
C SER A 437 31.97 24.63 15.58
N VAL A 438 31.08 25.38 16.25
CA VAL A 438 31.26 26.79 16.62
C VAL A 438 31.36 26.96 18.15
N ARG A 439 31.57 25.87 18.91
CA ARG A 439 31.82 25.93 20.37
C ARG A 439 33.20 25.42 20.73
#